data_AF-A0A9W9H1N1-F1
#
_entry.id   AF-A0A9W9H1N1-F1
#
_cell.length_a   1.000
_cell.length_b   1.000
_cell.length_c   1.000
_cell.angle_alpha   90.00
_cell.angle_beta   90.00
_cell.angle_gamma   90.00
#
_symmetry.space_group_name_H-M   'P 1'
#
loop_
_entity.id
_entity.type
_entity.pdbx_description
1 polymer ?
#
loop_
_entity_poly.entity_id
_entity_poly.type
_entity_poly.pdbx_seq_one_letter_code
_entity_poly.pdbx_strand_id
1 'polypeptide(L)' 'MEDATVDAIHHAELPSANSSLIEQRPQIIPKIIHQTYRHEAIPEIWVEAQQSCIDLHPDYEYIAHHLCNKM' A
#
# COMPACT_ATOMS: atom_id res chain seq x y z
N MET A 1 31.51 13.56 -2.57
CA MET A 1 30.40 13.54 -3.55
C MET A 1 30.09 12.09 -3.75
N GLU A 2 28.92 11.64 -3.31
CA GLU A 2 28.46 10.28 -3.55
C GLU A 2 27.99 10.18 -5.00
N ASP A 3 28.47 9.17 -5.72
CA ASP A 3 28.05 8.89 -7.08
C ASP A 3 26.74 8.12 -7.04
N ALA A 4 25.63 8.79 -7.36
CA ALA A 4 24.30 8.19 -7.35
C ALA A 4 24.05 7.26 -8.55
N THR A 5 25.00 7.13 -9.49
CA THR A 5 24.83 6.25 -10.66
C THR A 5 24.88 4.77 -10.31
N VAL A 6 25.50 4.40 -9.19
CA VAL A 6 25.59 3.00 -8.73
C VAL A 6 24.24 2.44 -8.28
N ASP A 7 23.32 3.30 -7.87
CA ASP A 7 21.95 2.92 -7.44
C ASP A 7 20.91 3.09 -8.56
N ALA A 8 21.34 3.44 -9.78
CA ALA A 8 20.42 3.67 -10.89
C ALA A 8 19.84 2.35 -11.40
N ILE A 9 18.52 2.21 -11.33
CA ILE A 9 17.81 1.05 -11.90
C ILE A 9 17.68 1.25 -13.42
N HIS A 10 18.28 0.36 -14.21
CA HIS A 10 18.21 0.42 -15.66
C HIS A 10 16.90 -0.15 -16.19
N HIS A 11 16.40 0.38 -17.31
CA HIS A 11 15.14 -0.07 -17.91
C HIS A 11 15.12 -1.56 -18.29
N ALA A 12 16.29 -2.17 -18.56
CA ALA A 12 16.41 -3.60 -18.84
C ALA A 12 16.20 -4.49 -17.59
N GLU A 13 16.33 -3.91 -16.39
CA GLU A 13 16.15 -4.59 -15.11
C GLU A 13 14.70 -4.50 -14.62
N LEU A 14 13.90 -3.62 -15.24
CA LEU A 14 12.47 -3.53 -14.95
C LEU A 14 11.75 -4.74 -15.55
N PRO A 15 10.86 -5.39 -14.80
CA PRO A 15 10.03 -6.44 -15.36
C PRO A 15 9.12 -5.87 -16.46
N SER A 16 8.82 -6.70 -17.46
CA SER A 16 7.86 -6.33 -18.52
C SER A 16 6.47 -6.04 -17.92
N ALA A 17 5.69 -5.17 -18.57
CA ALA A 17 4.28 -4.99 -18.23
C ALA A 17 3.57 -6.35 -18.26
N ASN A 18 2.84 -6.69 -17.18
CA ASN A 18 2.19 -7.99 -16.96
C ASN A 18 3.13 -9.19 -16.69
N SER A 19 4.36 -8.96 -16.23
CA SER A 19 5.23 -10.07 -15.81
C SER A 19 4.69 -10.78 -14.56
N SER A 20 4.45 -12.09 -14.67
CA SER A 20 4.09 -12.97 -13.53
C SER A 20 5.26 -13.21 -12.55
N LEU A 21 6.43 -12.60 -12.74
CA LEU A 21 7.58 -12.73 -11.84
C LEU A 21 7.27 -12.36 -10.39
N ILE A 22 6.32 -11.44 -10.17
CA ILE A 22 5.89 -11.04 -8.81
C ILE A 22 4.95 -12.08 -8.19
N GLU A 23 4.11 -12.73 -8.99
CA GLU A 23 3.15 -13.75 -8.54
C GLU A 23 3.84 -15.04 -8.08
N GLN A 24 5.00 -15.36 -8.66
CA GLN A 24 5.77 -16.57 -8.37
C GLN A 24 6.64 -16.47 -7.09
N ARG A 25 6.83 -15.26 -6.55
CA ARG A 25 7.66 -15.04 -5.37
C ARG A 25 6.83 -15.19 -4.09
N PRO A 26 7.39 -15.79 -3.03
CA PRO A 26 6.70 -15.87 -1.75
C PRO A 26 6.40 -14.45 -1.25
N GLN A 27 5.13 -14.19 -0.93
CA GLN A 27 4.68 -12.91 -0.40
C GLN A 27 5.07 -12.81 1.07
N ILE A 28 6.12 -12.05 1.37
CA ILE A 28 6.64 -11.85 2.74
C ILE A 28 5.90 -10.70 3.44
N ILE A 29 5.41 -9.73 2.67
CA ILE A 29 4.71 -8.57 3.20
C ILE A 29 3.27 -8.97 3.56
N PRO A 30 2.82 -8.74 4.79
CA PRO A 30 1.43 -8.98 5.17
C PRO A 30 0.46 -8.17 4.32
N LYS A 31 -0.64 -8.80 3.92
CA LYS A 31 -1.73 -8.18 3.20
C LYS A 31 -2.63 -7.41 4.16
N ILE A 32 -2.13 -6.31 4.70
CA ILE A 32 -2.86 -5.50 5.68
C ILE A 32 -2.86 -4.03 5.23
N ILE A 33 -4.04 -3.44 5.12
CA ILE A 33 -4.23 -2.03 4.82
C ILE A 33 -4.47 -1.28 6.13
N HIS A 34 -3.54 -0.41 6.48
CA HIS A 34 -3.68 0.50 7.63
C HIS A 34 -4.11 1.89 7.14
N GLN A 35 -5.30 2.33 7.51
CA GLN A 35 -5.72 3.73 7.35
C GLN A 35 -5.80 4.39 8.71
N THR A 36 -5.26 5.60 8.82
CA THR A 36 -5.19 6.31 10.10
C THR A 36 -5.83 7.68 9.94
N TYR A 37 -6.77 8.00 10.82
CA TYR A 37 -7.50 9.25 10.84
C TYR A 37 -7.21 10.01 12.13
N ARG A 38 -7.16 11.34 12.03
CA ARG A 38 -6.97 12.21 13.21
C ARG A 38 -8.22 12.20 14.12
N HIS A 39 -9.39 12.24 13.51
CA HIS A 39 -10.69 12.33 14.19
C HIS A 39 -11.17 10.95 14.63
N GLU A 40 -12.22 10.92 15.45
CA GLU A 40 -12.88 9.68 15.91
C GLU A 40 -13.59 8.94 14.76
N ALA A 41 -14.00 9.67 13.72
CA ALA A 41 -14.65 9.13 12.55
C ALA A 41 -13.89 9.45 11.26
N ILE A 42 -14.13 8.63 10.25
CA ILE A 42 -13.63 8.83 8.89
C ILE A 42 -14.37 10.02 8.28
N PRO A 43 -13.68 11.03 7.71
CA PRO A 43 -14.37 12.14 7.08
C PRO A 43 -15.22 11.65 5.91
N GLU A 44 -16.43 12.20 5.78
CA GLU A 44 -17.43 11.75 4.80
C GLU A 44 -16.88 11.69 3.36
N ILE A 45 -16.07 12.69 2.97
CA ILE A 45 -15.41 12.75 1.65
C ILE A 45 -14.49 11.55 1.35
N TRP A 46 -14.03 10.83 2.37
CA TRP A 46 -13.12 9.69 2.22
C TRP A 46 -13.82 8.34 2.36
N VAL A 47 -15.11 8.30 2.72
CA VAL A 47 -15.85 7.05 2.91
C VAL A 47 -15.95 6.26 1.61
N GLU A 48 -16.25 6.93 0.50
CA GLU A 48 -16.33 6.26 -0.82
C GLU A 48 -14.97 5.69 -1.25
N ALA A 49 -13.91 6.48 -1.09
CA ALA A 49 -12.55 6.05 -1.42
C ALA A 49 -12.07 4.90 -0.52
N GLN A 50 -12.42 4.93 0.78
CA GLN A 50 -12.16 3.84 1.70
C GLN A 50 -12.85 2.56 1.24
N GLN A 51 -14.15 2.62 0.93
CA GLN A 51 -14.92 1.45 0.52
C GLN A 51 -14.37 0.87 -0.79
N SER A 52 -14.05 1.72 -1.76
CA SER A 52 -13.42 1.29 -3.01
C SER A 52 -12.11 0.53 -2.78
N CYS A 53 -11.26 0.98 -1.86
CA CYS A 53 -10.04 0.27 -1.50
C CYS A 53 -10.30 -1.11 -0.88
N ILE A 54 -11.32 -1.24 -0.04
CA ILE A 54 -11.71 -2.52 0.57
C ILE A 54 -12.24 -3.48 -0.50
N ASP A 55 -13.12 -3.00 -1.37
CA ASP A 55 -13.76 -3.79 -2.43
C ASP A 55 -12.75 -4.34 -3.44
N LEU A 56 -11.70 -3.56 -3.74
CA LEU A 56 -10.64 -3.95 -4.67
C LEU A 56 -9.66 -4.99 -4.08
N HIS A 57 -9.59 -5.12 -2.76
CA HIS A 57 -8.61 -5.98 -2.08
C HIS A 57 -9.29 -6.92 -1.07
N PRO A 58 -10.16 -7.84 -1.53
CA PRO A 58 -10.95 -8.71 -0.65
C PRO A 58 -10.11 -9.70 0.16
N ASP A 59 -8.85 -9.91 -0.22
CA ASP A 59 -7.89 -10.79 0.44
C ASP A 59 -6.95 -10.05 1.42
N TYR A 60 -7.16 -8.74 1.62
CA TYR A 60 -6.41 -7.93 2.57
C TYR A 60 -7.23 -7.74 3.86
N GLU A 61 -6.55 -7.79 5.01
CA GLU A 61 -7.12 -7.33 6.27
C GLU A 61 -7.11 -5.79 6.29
N TYR A 62 -8.24 -5.19 6.63
CA TYR A 62 -8.37 -3.73 6.70
C TYR A 62 -8.44 -3.26 8.16
N ILE A 63 -7.58 -2.32 8.55
CA ILE A 63 -7.52 -1.77 9.91
C ILE A 63 -7.57 -0.24 9.86
N ALA A 64 -8.64 0.33 10.41
CA ALA A 64 -8.78 1.76 10.63
C ALA A 64 -8.30 2.16 12.04
N HIS A 65 -7.33 3.07 12.13
CA HIS A 65 -6.81 3.64 13.37
C HIS A 65 -7.31 5.06 13.54
N HIS A 66 -7.72 5.43 14.75
CA HIS A 66 -8.04 6.80 15.13
C HIS A 66 -6.99 7.33 16.11
N LEU A 67 -6.30 8.40 15.73
CA LEU A 67 -5.20 8.99 16.51
C LEU A 67 -5.67 9.67 17.80
N CYS A 68 -6.94 10.04 17.90
CA CYS A 68 -7.53 10.66 19.09
C CYS A 68 -7.40 9.75 20.34
N ASN A 69 -7.40 8.42 20.19
CA ASN A 69 -7.29 7.46 21.29
C ASN A 69 -5.85 7.07 21.66
N LYS A 70 -4.82 7.73 21.11
CA LYS A 70 -3.40 7.42 21.38
C LYS A 70 -2.63 8.53 22.10
N MET A 71 -3.32 9.56 22.61
CA MET A 71 -2.73 10.61 23.44
C MET A 71 -3.17 10.50 24.90
#